data_AF-A0A0L0UV58-F1
#
_entry.id   AF-A0A0L0UV58-F1
#
_cell.length_a   1.000
_cell.length_b   1.000
_cell.length_c   1.000
_cell.angle_alpha   90.00
_cell.angle_beta   90.00
_cell.angle_gamma   90.00
#
_symmetry.space_group_name_H-M   'P 1'
#
loop_
_entity.id
_entity.type
_entity.pdbx_description
1 polymer ?
#
loop_
_entity_poly.entity_id
_entity_poly.type
_entity_poly.pdbx_seq_one_letter_code
_entity_poly.pdbx_strand_id
1 'polypeptide(L)'
;MSSAQLTNLFELLRKVAGNVRQIVVWLKSIRGSSSMPIGIDWLFTSAPMLKRCLEPQLPLVSLYLVPLVPDTSGFSAQTHYKDWLIFWLAQLGVATQNFLDAINLFVKSWNSYVTNRQ
;
A
#
# COMPACT_ATOMS: atom_id res chain seq x y z
N MET A 1 0.65 19.73 -14.04
CA MET A 1 -0.55 19.34 -13.28
C MET A 1 -1.44 20.55 -13.10
N SER A 2 -2.76 20.39 -13.22
CA SER A 2 -3.72 21.42 -12.79
C SER A 2 -3.87 21.43 -11.25
N SER A 3 -4.38 22.53 -10.70
CA SER A 3 -4.71 22.61 -9.27
C SER A 3 -5.65 21.48 -8.83
N ALA A 4 -6.65 21.13 -9.66
CA ALA A 4 -7.55 20.01 -9.41
C ALA A 4 -6.82 18.65 -9.33
N GLN A 5 -5.83 18.41 -10.20
CA GLN A 5 -5.02 17.18 -10.16
C GLN A 5 -4.16 17.12 -8.89
N LEU A 6 -3.60 18.25 -8.44
CA LEU A 6 -2.82 18.33 -7.20
C LEU A 6 -3.69 18.08 -5.96
N THR A 7 -4.89 18.67 -5.90
CA THR A 7 -5.83 18.44 -4.81
C THR A 7 -6.26 16.97 -4.75
N ASN A 8 -6.58 16.37 -5.91
CA ASN A 8 -6.94 14.95 -5.96
C ASN A 8 -5.79 14.05 -5.50
N LEU A 9 -4.56 14.33 -5.94
CA LEU A 9 -3.36 13.63 -5.47
C LEU A 9 -3.23 13.71 -3.94
N PHE A 10 -3.39 14.90 -3.36
CA PHE A 10 -3.25 15.11 -1.92
C PHE A 10 -4.32 14.37 -1.10
N GLU A 11 -5.59 14.44 -1.52
CA GLU A 11 -6.67 13.71 -0.86
C GLU A 11 -6.48 12.19 -0.96
N LEU A 12 -6.02 11.72 -2.11
CA LEU A 12 -5.71 10.31 -2.32
C LEU A 12 -4.57 9.84 -1.41
N LEU A 13 -3.50 10.63 -1.27
CA LEU A 13 -2.39 10.32 -0.36
C LEU A 13 -2.86 10.25 1.10
N ARG A 14 -3.74 11.16 1.53
CA ARG A 14 -4.35 11.12 2.87
C ARG A 14 -5.16 9.84 3.08
N LYS A 15 -5.95 9.44 2.08
CA LYS A 15 -6.74 8.19 2.12
C LYS A 15 -5.83 6.96 2.21
N VAL A 16 -4.76 6.91 1.42
CA VAL A 16 -3.76 5.83 1.44
C VAL A 16 -3.10 5.74 2.82
N ALA A 17 -2.63 6.86 3.38
CA ALA A 17 -2.03 6.90 4.71
C ALA A 17 -2.99 6.43 5.81
N GLY A 18 -4.26 6.83 5.72
CA GLY A 18 -5.32 6.34 6.60
C GLY A 18 -5.49 4.83 6.54
N ASN A 19 -5.55 4.25 5.33
CA ASN A 19 -5.67 2.81 5.16
C ASN A 19 -4.46 2.04 5.68
N VAL A 20 -3.23 2.50 5.39
CA VAL A 20 -2.01 1.89 5.93
C VAL A 20 -2.02 1.90 7.46
N ARG A 21 -2.38 3.04 8.07
CA ARG A 21 -2.52 3.16 9.52
C ARG A 21 -3.52 2.14 10.07
N GLN A 22 -4.69 1.99 9.44
CA GLN A 22 -5.71 1.05 9.88
C GLN A 22 -5.27 -0.41 9.74
N ILE A 23 -4.55 -0.76 8.66
CA ILE A 23 -3.97 -2.10 8.48
C ILE A 23 -2.99 -2.39 9.62
N VAL A 24 -2.11 -1.44 9.95
CA VAL A 24 -1.14 -1.61 11.06
C VAL A 24 -1.84 -1.74 12.41
N VAL A 25 -2.86 -0.94 12.69
CA VAL A 25 -3.66 -1.04 13.92
C VAL A 25 -4.32 -2.42 14.02
N TRP A 26 -4.90 -2.90 12.92
CA TRP A 26 -5.51 -4.22 12.87
C TRP A 26 -4.47 -5.34 13.08
N LEU A 27 -3.32 -5.29 12.41
CA LEU A 27 -2.26 -6.28 12.62
C LEU A 27 -1.77 -6.33 14.07
N LYS A 28 -1.72 -5.18 14.75
CA LYS A 28 -1.36 -5.12 16.17
C LYS A 28 -2.41 -5.74 17.08
N SER A 29 -3.70 -5.67 16.74
CA SER A 29 -4.77 -6.24 17.56
C SER A 29 -4.76 -7.78 17.56
N ILE A 30 -4.29 -8.40 16.47
CA ILE A 30 -4.14 -9.88 16.39
C ILE A 30 -3.15 -10.39 17.45
N ARG A 31 -2.07 -9.64 17.70
CA ARG A 31 -0.95 -10.10 18.53
C ARG A 31 -1.32 -10.38 19.99
N GLY A 32 -2.50 -9.94 20.44
CA GLY A 32 -3.02 -10.18 21.79
C GLY A 32 -4.35 -10.95 21.84
N SER A 33 -4.87 -11.44 20.72
CA SER A 33 -6.19 -12.08 20.65
C SER A 33 -6.10 -13.61 20.56
N SER A 34 -6.92 -14.30 21.35
CA SER A 34 -7.12 -15.76 21.26
C SER A 34 -8.27 -16.16 20.34
N SER A 35 -8.98 -15.19 19.74
CA SER A 35 -10.09 -15.39 18.81
C SER A 35 -9.79 -14.81 17.43
N MET A 36 -10.54 -15.27 16.42
CA MET A 36 -10.47 -14.72 15.06
C MET A 36 -10.62 -13.20 15.10
N PRO A 37 -9.71 -12.43 14.50
CA PRO A 37 -9.83 -10.99 14.54
C PRO A 37 -11.03 -10.53 13.70
N ILE A 38 -11.88 -9.70 14.31
CA ILE A 38 -13.05 -9.11 13.63
C ILE A 38 -12.56 -8.28 12.44
N GLY A 39 -13.25 -8.39 11.31
CA GLY A 39 -13.02 -7.54 10.14
C GLY A 39 -11.83 -7.96 9.28
N ILE A 40 -11.42 -9.23 9.28
CA ILE A 40 -10.38 -9.71 8.35
C ILE A 40 -10.75 -9.47 6.88
N ASP A 41 -12.03 -9.51 6.55
CA ASP A 41 -12.56 -9.25 5.19
C ASP A 41 -12.20 -7.84 4.70
N TRP A 42 -12.11 -6.88 5.63
CA TRP A 42 -11.70 -5.52 5.30
C TRP A 42 -10.27 -5.48 4.73
N LEU A 43 -9.36 -6.36 5.16
CA LEU A 43 -7.99 -6.40 4.62
C LEU A 43 -7.95 -6.78 3.14
N PHE A 44 -8.82 -7.71 2.71
CA PHE A 44 -8.93 -8.09 1.29
C PHE A 44 -9.39 -6.93 0.42
N THR A 45 -10.12 -5.96 0.98
CA THR A 45 -10.54 -4.75 0.26
C THR A 45 -9.51 -3.63 0.32
N SER A 46 -8.88 -3.43 1.47
CA SER A 46 -7.95 -2.31 1.71
C SER A 46 -6.60 -2.51 1.04
N ALA A 47 -6.04 -3.72 1.05
CA ALA A 47 -4.71 -3.96 0.48
C ALA A 47 -4.66 -3.68 -1.04
N PRO A 48 -5.59 -4.19 -1.88
CA PRO A 48 -5.61 -3.84 -3.30
C PRO A 48 -5.93 -2.37 -3.55
N MET A 49 -6.68 -1.72 -2.65
CA MET A 49 -7.02 -0.30 -2.77
C MET A 49 -5.78 0.59 -2.71
N LEU A 50 -4.76 0.23 -1.92
CA LEU A 50 -3.50 0.96 -1.85
C LEU A 50 -2.84 1.06 -3.22
N LYS A 51 -2.66 -0.07 -3.89
CA LYS A 51 -2.09 -0.13 -5.24
C LYS A 51 -2.95 0.65 -6.24
N ARG A 52 -4.26 0.38 -6.30
CA ARG A 52 -5.19 1.03 -7.24
C ARG A 52 -5.20 2.56 -7.13
N CYS A 53 -5.00 3.07 -5.93
CA CYS A 53 -4.92 4.52 -5.73
C CYS A 53 -3.57 5.09 -6.16
N LEU A 54 -2.46 4.43 -5.81
CA LEU A 54 -1.12 4.97 -6.05
C LEU A 54 -0.66 4.83 -7.51
N GLU A 55 -0.95 3.69 -8.14
CA GLU A 55 -0.50 3.35 -9.50
C GLU A 55 -0.81 4.42 -10.56
N PRO A 56 -2.02 5.00 -10.67
CA PRO A 56 -2.29 6.06 -11.65
C PRO A 56 -1.66 7.41 -11.29
N GLN A 57 -1.22 7.60 -10.04
CA GLN A 57 -0.67 8.88 -9.56
C GLN A 57 0.84 8.98 -9.75
N LEU A 58 1.58 7.87 -9.65
CA LEU A 58 3.04 7.89 -9.78
C LEU A 58 3.54 8.43 -11.13
N PRO A 59 2.89 8.16 -12.29
CA PRO A 59 3.26 8.80 -13.54
C PRO A 59 3.13 10.32 -13.49
N LEU A 60 2.11 10.85 -12.80
CA LEU A 60 1.91 12.29 -12.63
C LEU A 60 3.00 12.88 -11.72
N VAL A 61 3.36 12.18 -10.65
CA VAL A 61 4.49 12.56 -9.79
C VAL A 61 5.80 12.59 -10.59
N SER A 62 6.06 11.55 -11.37
CA SER A 62 7.24 11.42 -12.23
C SER A 62 7.32 12.51 -13.30
N LEU A 63 6.19 12.90 -13.89
CA LEU A 63 6.13 13.89 -14.96
C LEU A 63 6.18 15.35 -14.45
N TYR A 64 5.55 15.63 -13.31
CA TYR A 64 5.33 17.01 -12.87
C TYR A 64 6.05 17.40 -11.58
N LEU A 65 6.34 16.47 -10.68
CA LEU A 65 6.99 16.77 -9.40
C LEU A 65 8.48 16.47 -9.42
N VAL A 66 8.88 15.33 -10.01
CA VAL A 66 10.31 14.96 -10.09
C VAL A 66 11.15 16.02 -10.81
N PRO A 67 10.72 16.64 -11.93
CA PRO A 67 11.52 17.67 -12.59
C PRO A 67 11.73 18.96 -11.77
N LEU A 68 10.96 19.16 -10.69
CA LEU A 68 11.15 20.29 -9.79
C LEU A 68 12.30 20.07 -8.80
N VAL A 69 12.80 18.84 -8.70
CA VAL A 69 13.97 18.52 -7.90
C VAL A 69 15.21 18.99 -8.67
N PRO A 70 16.04 19.88 -8.10
CA PRO A 70 17.26 20.32 -8.75
C PRO A 70 18.26 19.17 -8.78
N ASP A 71 18.94 19.01 -9.91
CA ASP A 71 20.12 18.16 -9.96
C ASP A 71 21.25 18.80 -9.17
N THR A 72 22.03 17.96 -8.50
CA THR A 72 23.24 18.40 -7.79
C THR A 72 24.45 18.10 -8.65
N SER A 73 25.53 18.86 -8.50
CA SER A 73 26.74 18.70 -9.32
C SER A 73 27.29 17.27 -9.21
N GLY A 74 27.06 16.45 -10.25
CA GLY A 74 27.48 15.06 -10.34
C GLY A 74 26.39 14.02 -10.04
N PHE A 75 25.17 14.41 -9.68
CA PHE A 75 24.07 13.50 -9.40
C PHE A 75 22.75 13.97 -10.05
N SER A 76 22.27 13.17 -11.00
CA SER A 76 20.94 13.35 -11.59
C SER A 76 19.87 12.85 -10.60
N ALA A 77 19.42 13.75 -9.74
CA ALA A 77 18.37 13.47 -8.78
C ALA A 77 17.08 13.09 -9.50
N GLN A 78 16.80 13.74 -10.63
CA GLN A 78 15.60 13.46 -11.41
C GLN A 78 15.60 12.05 -11.98
N THR A 79 16.72 11.60 -12.59
CA THR A 79 16.83 10.23 -13.11
C THR A 79 16.68 9.23 -11.97
N HIS A 80 17.39 9.46 -10.86
CA HIS A 80 17.31 8.60 -9.69
C HIS A 80 15.88 8.43 -9.17
N TYR A 81 15.14 9.53 -9.00
CA TYR A 81 13.75 9.47 -8.51
C TYR A 81 12.81 8.77 -9.49
N LYS A 82 12.99 8.96 -10.81
CA LYS A 82 12.17 8.26 -11.82
C LYS A 82 12.37 6.75 -11.74
N ASP A 83 13.62 6.30 -11.69
CA ASP A 83 13.96 4.87 -11.58
C ASP A 83 13.46 4.28 -10.27
N TRP A 84 13.63 5.02 -9.16
CA TRP A 84 13.14 4.63 -7.85
C TRP A 84 11.62 4.48 -7.83
N LEU A 85 10.86 5.39 -8.44
CA LEU A 85 9.39 5.31 -8.50
C LEU A 85 8.91 4.07 -9.26
N ILE A 86 9.58 3.71 -10.37
CA ILE A 86 9.27 2.51 -11.14
C ILE A 86 9.51 1.26 -10.30
N PHE A 87 10.69 1.17 -9.68
CA PHE A 87 11.05 0.04 -8.84
C PHE A 87 10.10 -0.09 -7.64
N TRP A 88 9.79 1.03 -6.99
CA TRP A 88 8.88 1.07 -5.85
C TRP A 88 7.47 0.61 -6.21
N LEU A 89 6.93 1.01 -7.36
CA LEU A 89 5.62 0.56 -7.82
C LEU A 89 5.56 -0.96 -8.04
N ALA A 90 6.61 -1.54 -8.63
CA ALA A 90 6.72 -2.98 -8.81
C ALA A 90 6.76 -3.71 -7.44
N GLN A 91 7.59 -3.21 -6.51
CA GLN A 91 7.67 -3.75 -5.15
C GLN A 91 6.35 -3.63 -4.38
N LEU A 92 5.61 -2.52 -4.55
CA LEU A 92 4.28 -2.36 -3.96
C LEU A 92 3.30 -3.42 -4.48
N GLY A 93 3.36 -3.73 -5.78
CA GLY A 93 2.56 -4.80 -6.38
C GLY A 93 2.85 -6.16 -5.75
N VAL A 94 4.13 -6.53 -5.65
CA VAL A 94 4.58 -7.78 -5.02
C VAL A 94 4.18 -7.84 -3.55
N ALA A 95 4.42 -6.76 -2.78
CA ALA A 95 4.06 -6.68 -1.38
C ALA A 95 2.55 -6.81 -1.16
N THR A 96 1.74 -6.21 -2.03
CA THR A 96 0.27 -6.33 -1.98
C THR A 96 -0.16 -7.78 -2.17
N GLN A 97 0.39 -8.47 -3.17
CA GLN A 97 0.06 -9.88 -3.43
C GLN A 97 0.49 -10.78 -2.28
N ASN A 98 1.75 -10.65 -1.82
CA ASN A 98 2.26 -11.42 -0.69
C ASN A 98 1.41 -11.21 0.57
N PHE A 99 0.92 -9.99 0.81
CA PHE A 99 0.04 -9.70 1.94
C PHE A 99 -1.32 -10.39 1.81
N LEU A 100 -1.94 -10.37 0.62
CA LEU A 100 -3.19 -11.10 0.36
C LEU A 100 -3.03 -12.62 0.56
N ASP A 101 -1.92 -13.18 0.09
CA ASP A 101 -1.60 -14.59 0.25
C ASP A 101 -1.42 -14.94 1.74
N ALA A 102 -0.76 -14.07 2.51
CA ALA A 102 -0.62 -14.24 3.96
C ALA A 102 -1.97 -14.21 4.69
N ILE A 103 -2.88 -13.30 4.31
CA ILE A 103 -4.24 -13.26 4.89
C ILE A 103 -4.99 -14.55 4.57
N ASN A 104 -4.93 -15.02 3.32
CA ASN A 104 -5.56 -16.28 2.90
C ASN A 104 -5.03 -17.47 3.69
N LEU A 105 -3.71 -17.57 3.86
CA LEU A 105 -3.09 -18.63 4.65
C LEU A 105 -3.51 -18.57 6.12
N PHE A 106 -3.59 -17.37 6.70
CA PHE A 106 -4.06 -17.17 8.07
C PHE A 106 -5.51 -17.64 8.25
N VAL A 107 -6.43 -17.22 7.37
CA VAL A 107 -7.84 -17.65 7.40
C VAL A 107 -7.98 -19.17 7.28
N LYS A 108 -7.27 -19.78 6.33
CA LYS A 108 -7.27 -21.25 6.14
C LYS A 108 -6.78 -21.98 7.38
N SER A 109 -5.68 -21.52 7.96
CA SER A 109 -5.09 -22.11 9.17
C SER A 109 -6.03 -22.00 10.37
N TRP A 110 -6.69 -20.85 10.52
CA TRP A 110 -7.68 -20.63 11.55
C TRP A 110 -8.87 -21.59 11.42
N ASN A 111 -9.45 -21.69 10.22
CA ASN A 111 -10.60 -22.56 9.97
C ASN A 111 -10.26 -24.04 10.25
N SER A 112 -9.08 -24.50 9.83
CA SER A 112 -8.62 -25.87 10.13
C SER A 112 -8.47 -26.13 11.62
N TYR A 113 -7.93 -25.16 12.38
CA TYR A 113 -7.81 -25.26 13.83
C TYR A 113 -9.16 -25.36 14.55
N VAL A 114 -10.16 -24.61 14.09
CA VAL A 114 -11.53 -24.66 14.66
C VAL A 114 -12.19 -26.01 14.35
N THR A 115 -12.11 -26.50 13.10
CA THR A 115 -12.72 -27.78 12.69
C THR A 115 -12.13 -28.97 13.43
N ASN A 116 -10.81 -28.98 13.70
CA ASN A 116 -10.14 -30.08 14.40
C ASN A 116 -10.38 -30.11 15.92
N ARG A 117 -11.09 -29.11 16.47
CA ARG A 117 -11.42 -29.02 17.91
C ARG A 117 -12.89 -29.33 18.23
N GLN A 118 -13.71 -29.56 17.22
CA GLN A 118 -15.10 -30.02 17.33
C GLN A 118 -15.15 -31.53 17.13
#